data_AF-A0A5K0YAG7-F1
#
_entry.id   AF-A0A5K0YAG7-F1
#
_cell.length_a   1.000
_cell.length_b   1.000
_cell.length_c   1.000
_cell.angle_alpha   90.00
_cell.angle_beta   90.00
_cell.angle_gamma   90.00
#
_symmetry.space_group_name_H-M   'P 1'
#
loop_
_entity.id
_entity.type
_entity.pdbx_description
1 polymer ?
#
loop_
_entity_poly.entity_id
_entity_poly.type
_entity_poly.pdbx_seq_one_letter_code
_entity_poly.pdbx_strand_id
1 'polypeptide(L)' 'AGADDKPLRMVKTVLHELVKLRGTAIKGHLSMVPIDMEPQPIILAYIDLNLQ' A
#
# COMPACT_ATOMS: atom_id res chain seq x y z
N ALA A 1 20.41 -5.13 7.66
CA ALA A 1 19.07 -5.02 8.27
C ALA A 1 18.90 -3.65 8.94
N GLY A 2 18.97 -2.54 8.18
CA GLY A 2 18.87 -1.21 8.82
C GLY A 2 18.84 -0.02 7.86
N ALA A 3 19.36 -0.16 6.64
CA ALA A 3 19.27 0.89 5.61
C ALA A 3 17.96 0.78 4.80
N ASP A 4 17.57 -0.43 4.38
CA ASP A 4 16.37 -0.67 3.56
C ASP A 4 15.05 -0.50 4.32
N ASP A 5 15.10 -0.58 5.65
CA ASP A 5 13.91 -0.43 6.51
C ASP A 5 13.40 1.01 6.53
N LYS A 6 14.27 1.99 6.34
CA LYS A 6 13.88 3.41 6.43
C LYS A 6 13.04 3.85 5.23
N PRO A 7 13.45 3.61 3.96
CA PRO A 7 12.59 3.86 2.81
C PRO A 7 11.27 3.09 2.89
N LEU A 8 11.32 1.81 3.26
CA LEU A 8 10.12 0.98 3.35
C LEU A 8 9.15 1.48 4.44
N ARG A 9 9.67 1.94 5.58
CA ARG A 9 8.86 2.55 6.65
C ARG A 9 8.19 3.83 6.18
N MET A 10 8.90 4.69 5.44
CA MET A 10 8.33 5.91 4.88
C MET A 10 7.19 5.57 3.90
N VAL A 11 7.39 4.59 3.03
CA VAL A 11 6.35 4.14 2.08
C VAL A 11 5.11 3.61 2.84
N LYS A 12 5.29 2.82 3.91
CA LYS A 12 4.19 2.35 4.76
C LYS A 12 3.42 3.49 5.41
N THR A 13 4.12 4.50 5.94
CA THR A 13 3.47 5.67 6.57
C THR A 13 2.67 6.47 5.55
N VAL A 14 3.22 6.73 4.36
CA VAL A 14 2.48 7.43 3.29
C VAL A 14 1.25 6.63 2.87
N LEU A 15 1.39 5.32 2.70
CA LEU A 15 0.26 4.44 2.35
C LEU A 15 -0.83 4.45 3.43
N HIS A 16 -0.44 4.40 4.71
CA HIS A 16 -1.38 4.47 5.83
C HIS A 16 -2.23 5.75 5.79
N GLU A 17 -1.62 6.92 5.62
CA GLU A 17 -2.34 8.19 5.55
C GLU A 17 -3.26 8.27 4.32
N LEU A 18 -2.83 7.72 3.18
CA LEU A 18 -3.68 7.66 1.97
C LEU A 18 -4.90 6.75 2.16
N VAL A 19 -4.72 5.58 2.79
CA VAL A 19 -5.82 4.66 3.09
C VAL A 19 -6.78 5.28 4.10
N LYS A 20 -6.26 5.94 5.15
CA LYS A 20 -7.08 6.69 6.11
C LYS A 20 -7.90 7.79 5.45
N LEU A 21 -7.32 8.52 4.49
CA LEU A 21 -7.99 9.61 3.77
C LEU A 21 -9.06 9.12 2.78
N ARG A 22 -8.81 8.01 2.08
CA ARG A 22 -9.68 7.50 1.00
C ARG A 22 -10.62 6.38 1.43
N GLY A 23 -10.33 5.69 2.53
CA GLY A 23 -11.02 4.47 2.93
C GLY A 23 -11.05 3.46 1.79
N THR A 24 -12.16 2.75 1.63
CA THR A 24 -12.35 1.73 0.60
C THR A 24 -12.22 2.27 -0.83
N ALA A 25 -12.40 3.57 -1.06
CA ALA A 25 -12.24 4.20 -2.38
C ALA A 25 -10.80 4.15 -2.89
N ILE A 26 -9.81 3.86 -2.03
CA ILE A 26 -8.41 3.70 -2.44
C ILE A 26 -8.22 2.59 -3.48
N LYS A 27 -9.07 1.55 -3.47
CA LYS A 27 -9.00 0.44 -4.43
C LYS A 27 -9.23 0.90 -5.88
N GLY A 28 -9.96 2.01 -6.08
CA GLY A 28 -10.14 2.64 -7.40
C GLY A 28 -8.96 3.49 -7.89
N HIS A 29 -7.92 3.69 -7.06
CA HIS A 29 -6.77 4.55 -7.37
C HIS A 29 -5.49 3.74 -7.67
N LEU A 30 -5.62 2.45 -7.97
CA LEU A 30 -4.51 1.52 -8.20
C LEU A 30 -4.21 1.29 -9.70
N SER A 31 -4.61 2.22 -10.58
CA SER A 31 -4.53 2.05 -12.04
C SER A 31 -3.12 1.84 -12.59
N MET A 32 -2.09 2.28 -11.88
CA MET A 32 -0.68 2.05 -12.24
C MET A 32 -0.04 0.84 -11.55
N VAL A 33 -0.77 0.20 -10.63
CA VAL A 33 -0.29 -0.99 -9.93
C VAL A 33 -0.72 -2.21 -10.73
N PRO A 34 0.19 -3.15 -11.06
CA PRO A 34 -0.17 -4.35 -11.80
C PRO A 34 -0.87 -5.37 -10.89
N ILE A 35 -2.12 -5.08 -10.51
CA ILE A 35 -2.90 -5.84 -9.53
C ILE A 35 -3.24 -7.27 -9.97
N ASP A 36 -3.23 -7.53 -11.29
CA ASP A 36 -3.54 -8.82 -11.88
C ASP A 36 -2.30 -9.72 -12.08
N MET A 37 -1.09 -9.24 -11.75
CA MET A 37 0.12 -10.04 -11.84
C MET A 37 0.28 -10.99 -10.66
N GLU A 38 0.82 -12.18 -10.91
CA GLU A 38 1.27 -13.11 -9.86
C GLU A 38 2.80 -13.08 -9.71
N PRO A 39 3.33 -12.95 -8.47
CA PRO A 39 2.61 -12.73 -7.21
C PRO A 39 2.02 -11.31 -7.14
N GLN A 40 0.89 -11.18 -6.44
CA GLN A 40 0.25 -9.88 -6.27
C GLN A 40 1.17 -8.86 -5.59
N PRO A 41 1.14 -7.58 -6.00
CA PRO A 41 1.94 -6.54 -5.38
C PRO A 41 1.68 -6.40 -3.87
N ILE A 42 2.74 -6.36 -3.07
CA ILE A 42 2.68 -6.28 -1.59
C ILE A 42 1.85 -5.09 -1.06
N ILE A 43 1.70 -4.04 -1.87
CA ILE A 43 0.88 -2.86 -1.55
C ILE A 43 -0.59 -3.24 -1.29
N LEU A 44 -1.12 -4.26 -1.97
CA LEU A 44 -2.51 -4.72 -1.77
C LEU A 44 -2.73 -5.25 -0.36
N ALA A 45 -1.82 -6.09 0.13
CA ALA A 45 -1.86 -6.60 1.49
C ALA A 45 -1.81 -5.48 2.54
N TYR A 46 -1.01 -4.43 2.30
CA TYR A 46 -0.98 -3.27 3.19
C TYR A 46 -2.22 -2.40 3.11
N ILE A 47 -2.85 -2.27 1.95
CA ILE A 47 -4.15 -1.56 1.83
C ILE A 47 -5.20 -2.28 2.66
N ASP A 48 -5.34 -3.59 2.49
CA ASP A 48 -6.33 -4.38 3.23
C ASP A 48 -6.05 -4.35 4.74
N LEU A 49 -4.79 -4.42 5.17
CA LEU A 49 -4.41 -4.27 6.58
C LEU A 49 -4.81 -2.91 7.16
N ASN A 50 -4.67 -1.82 6.39
CA ASN A 50 -4.99 -0.47 6.85
C ASN A 50 -6.48 -0.11 6.73
N LEU A 51 -7.29 -0.95 6.07
CA LEU A 51 -8.75 -0.79 5.99
C LEU A 51 -9.49 -1.52 7.13
N GLN A 52 -8.79 -2.33 7.92
CA GLN A 52 -9.28 -2.90 9.18
C GLN A 52 -9.39 -1.83 10.25
#